data_AF-A0A830GYY0-F1
#
_entry.id   AF-A0A830GYY0-F1
#
_cell.length_a   1.000
_cell.length_b   1.000
_cell.length_c   1.000
_cell.angle_alpha   90.00
_cell.angle_beta   90.00
_cell.angle_gamma   90.00
#
_symmetry.space_group_name_H-M   'P 1'
#
loop_
_entity.id
_entity.type
_entity.pdbx_description
1 polymer ?
#
loop_
_entity_poly.entity_id
_entity_poly.type
_entity_poly.pdbx_seq_one_letter_code
_entity_poly.pdbx_strand_id
1 'polypeptide(L)'
;MLGKSKQELPPMDYHHHFRFQIRVSQAMLWIGLALAIIGPAMSPFFYAVHGSTMLAALTLFYMGIMYSQHPGFTNFMPSKQASILIASLLMLWGALLMASNWTWRPLTVLWASIYAIMFAKQGLGGKPLYFPNWFTLAGLLSDVGAAVLGFQWGLIGFPIASAMGLVRRVSNRMKPTPLDALLLPLYPIVASLLWLEADRAAFIAIIIALMGLPIVNANEGLAVALPMGLIVGLTVGLPSAIATILMGLPSIYYFHAMAIGFLAPIMLSLCVPMLAPGILWIWPKGYSSWIPAAVGAAAVLRILSYYYGEDALIGALLLLYIAVIGAAQHYIRGRRVKVL
;
A
#
# COMPACT_ATOMS: atom_id res chain seq x y z
N MET A 1 -25.84 5.97 -9.59
CA MET A 1 -24.63 6.27 -10.40
C MET A 1 -23.42 6.38 -9.49
N LEU A 2 -22.28 5.77 -9.86
CA LEU A 2 -21.03 5.76 -9.05
C LEU A 2 -20.27 7.10 -9.02
N GLY A 3 -20.60 8.02 -9.93
CA GLY A 3 -19.88 9.28 -10.12
C GLY A 3 -20.04 9.77 -11.56
N LYS A 4 -19.36 10.87 -11.88
CA LYS A 4 -19.38 11.54 -13.19
C LYS A 4 -17.97 11.99 -13.59
N SER A 5 -17.77 12.30 -14.87
CA SER A 5 -16.52 12.92 -15.30
C SER A 5 -16.37 14.31 -14.67
N LYS A 6 -15.13 14.78 -14.50
CA LYS A 6 -14.86 16.13 -13.99
C LYS A 6 -15.50 17.22 -14.88
N GLN A 7 -15.59 16.96 -16.18
CA GLN A 7 -16.14 17.89 -17.18
C GLN A 7 -17.67 18.00 -17.12
N GLU A 8 -18.34 16.96 -16.62
CA GLU A 8 -19.81 16.91 -16.49
C GLU A 8 -20.34 17.53 -15.18
N LEU A 9 -19.46 17.96 -14.28
CA LEU A 9 -19.83 18.46 -12.97
C LEU A 9 -19.66 19.99 -12.87
N PRO A 10 -20.69 20.71 -12.42
CA PRO A 10 -20.53 22.11 -12.05
C PRO A 10 -19.41 22.28 -11.01
N PRO A 11 -18.62 23.38 -11.05
CA PRO A 11 -17.49 23.58 -10.15
C PRO A 11 -17.83 23.44 -8.65
N MET A 12 -19.00 23.95 -8.24
CA MET A 12 -19.48 23.84 -6.86
C MET A 12 -19.76 22.40 -6.43
N ASP A 13 -20.40 21.61 -7.29
CA ASP A 13 -20.70 20.20 -7.01
C ASP A 13 -19.44 19.36 -6.97
N TYR A 14 -18.51 19.61 -7.90
CA TYR A 14 -17.18 19.00 -7.88
C TYR A 14 -16.47 19.29 -6.56
N HIS A 15 -16.46 20.54 -6.10
CA HIS A 15 -15.81 20.91 -4.83
C HIS A 15 -16.43 20.21 -3.62
N HIS A 16 -17.76 20.11 -3.57
CA HIS A 16 -18.45 19.39 -2.49
C HIS A 16 -18.15 17.88 -2.50
N HIS A 17 -18.15 17.25 -3.68
CA HIS A 17 -17.81 15.84 -3.82
C HIS A 17 -16.34 15.59 -3.46
N PHE A 18 -15.43 16.46 -3.91
CA PHE A 18 -14.01 16.38 -3.60
C PHE A 18 -13.76 16.43 -2.10
N ARG A 19 -14.31 17.46 -1.41
CA ARG A 19 -14.17 17.56 0.05
C ARG A 19 -14.69 16.31 0.76
N PHE A 20 -15.84 15.79 0.34
CA PHE A 20 -16.43 14.60 0.95
C PHE A 20 -15.55 13.36 0.75
N GLN A 21 -15.11 13.11 -0.48
CA GLN A 21 -14.20 12.03 -0.83
C GLN A 21 -12.89 12.11 -0.02
N ILE A 22 -12.30 13.31 0.14
CA ILE A 22 -11.11 13.51 0.98
C ILE A 22 -11.39 13.16 2.44
N ARG A 23 -12.55 13.51 3.00
CA ARG A 23 -12.94 13.13 4.38
C ARG A 23 -13.05 11.62 4.53
N VAL A 24 -13.64 10.95 3.55
CA VAL A 24 -13.75 9.48 3.53
C VAL A 24 -12.36 8.83 3.49
N SER A 25 -11.47 9.31 2.62
CA SER A 25 -10.07 8.86 2.59
C SER A 25 -9.37 9.07 3.92
N GLN A 26 -9.53 10.23 4.56
CA GLN A 26 -8.95 10.51 5.88
C GLN A 26 -9.45 9.55 6.95
N ALA A 27 -10.74 9.20 6.93
CA ALA A 27 -11.29 8.22 7.87
C ALA A 27 -10.66 6.83 7.67
N MET A 28 -10.52 6.36 6.43
CA MET A 28 -9.84 5.11 6.12
C MET A 28 -8.38 5.11 6.58
N LEU A 29 -7.67 6.22 6.38
CA LEU A 29 -6.28 6.37 6.82
C LEU A 29 -6.15 6.35 8.34
N TRP A 30 -7.04 7.06 9.07
CA TRP A 30 -7.05 7.05 10.53
C TRP A 30 -7.29 5.65 11.09
N ILE A 31 -8.27 4.95 10.54
CA ILE A 31 -8.62 3.59 10.99
C ILE A 31 -7.48 2.64 10.64
N GLY A 32 -6.93 2.71 9.42
CA GLY A 32 -5.76 1.94 9.03
C GLY A 32 -4.55 2.17 9.95
N LEU A 33 -4.26 3.42 10.32
CA LEU A 33 -3.22 3.74 11.29
C LEU A 33 -3.49 3.14 12.68
N ALA A 34 -4.73 3.26 13.18
CA ALA A 34 -5.11 2.68 14.46
C ALA A 34 -4.90 1.16 14.46
N LEU A 35 -5.34 0.48 13.39
CA LEU A 35 -5.14 -0.96 13.23
C LEU A 35 -3.65 -1.33 13.10
N ALA A 36 -2.83 -0.51 12.44
CA ALA A 36 -1.38 -0.75 12.32
C ALA A 36 -0.64 -0.62 13.67
N ILE A 37 -1.19 0.14 14.63
CA ILE A 37 -0.67 0.25 16.00
C ILE A 37 -1.19 -0.89 16.87
N ILE A 38 -2.50 -1.18 16.77
CA ILE A 38 -3.18 -2.22 17.56
C ILE A 38 -2.69 -3.62 17.16
N GLY A 39 -2.52 -3.90 15.88
CA GLY A 39 -2.16 -5.22 15.36
C GLY A 39 -0.90 -5.80 16.02
N PRO A 40 0.24 -5.09 16.05
CA PRO A 40 1.44 -5.54 16.75
C PRO A 40 1.24 -5.63 18.27
N ALA A 41 0.54 -4.67 18.89
CA ALA A 41 0.26 -4.70 20.32
C ALA A 41 -0.59 -5.92 20.75
N MET A 42 -1.45 -6.41 19.86
CA MET A 42 -2.28 -7.60 20.08
C MET A 42 -1.53 -8.91 19.83
N SER A 43 -0.39 -8.91 19.13
CA SER A 43 0.27 -10.15 18.71
C SER A 43 0.66 -11.10 19.87
N PRO A 44 1.06 -10.63 21.07
CA PRO A 44 1.37 -11.53 22.19
C PRO A 44 0.16 -12.29 22.72
N PHE A 45 -1.05 -11.74 22.53
CA PHE A 45 -2.29 -12.27 23.11
C PHE A 45 -3.17 -12.98 22.07
N PHE A 46 -3.13 -12.53 20.81
CA PHE A 46 -4.01 -13.00 19.74
C PHE A 46 -3.28 -13.08 18.39
N TYR A 47 -2.32 -14.01 18.29
CA TYR A 47 -1.51 -14.18 17.07
C TYR A 47 -2.35 -14.39 15.79
N ALA A 48 -3.47 -15.11 15.89
CA ALA A 48 -4.36 -15.36 14.76
C ALA A 48 -5.01 -14.05 14.23
N VAL A 49 -5.29 -13.09 15.10
CA VAL A 49 -5.96 -11.82 14.76
C VAL A 49 -4.96 -10.77 14.26
N HIS A 50 -3.69 -10.85 14.69
CA HIS A 50 -2.61 -9.95 14.25
C HIS A 50 -2.55 -9.85 12.72
N GLY A 51 -2.48 -11.00 12.03
CA GLY A 51 -2.39 -11.07 10.58
C GLY A 51 -3.51 -10.33 9.85
N SER A 52 -4.75 -10.68 10.20
CA SER A 52 -5.96 -10.06 9.64
C SER A 52 -6.05 -8.57 9.95
N THR A 53 -5.61 -8.16 11.14
CA THR A 53 -5.58 -6.75 11.55
C THR A 53 -4.57 -5.96 10.71
N MET A 54 -3.36 -6.50 10.51
CA MET A 54 -2.34 -5.86 9.69
C MET A 54 -2.73 -5.79 8.22
N LEU A 55 -3.37 -6.83 7.67
CA LEU A 55 -3.90 -6.81 6.31
C LEU A 55 -5.01 -5.76 6.15
N ALA A 56 -5.97 -5.70 7.09
CA ALA A 56 -6.99 -4.66 7.09
C ALA A 56 -6.37 -3.27 7.18
N ALA A 57 -5.35 -3.08 8.03
CA ALA A 57 -4.62 -1.83 8.15
C ALA A 57 -3.99 -1.39 6.82
N LEU A 58 -3.26 -2.29 6.16
CA LEU A 58 -2.58 -2.02 4.88
C LEU A 58 -3.57 -1.74 3.75
N THR A 59 -4.63 -2.54 3.63
CA THR A 59 -5.65 -2.33 2.59
C THR A 59 -6.41 -1.02 2.80
N LEU A 60 -6.84 -0.71 4.03
CA LEU A 60 -7.49 0.57 4.34
C LEU A 60 -6.57 1.75 4.08
N PHE A 61 -5.29 1.61 4.42
CA PHE A 61 -4.29 2.63 4.16
C PHE A 61 -4.17 2.92 2.66
N TYR A 62 -3.84 1.89 1.85
CA TYR A 62 -3.67 2.08 0.41
C TYR A 62 -4.97 2.47 -0.29
N MET A 63 -6.13 1.96 0.16
CA MET A 63 -7.43 2.44 -0.30
C MET A 63 -7.60 3.92 0.01
N GLY A 64 -7.30 4.37 1.22
CA GLY A 64 -7.37 5.79 1.59
C GLY A 64 -6.49 6.68 0.69
N ILE A 65 -5.23 6.27 0.46
CA ILE A 65 -4.28 6.96 -0.42
C ILE A 65 -4.82 7.03 -1.86
N MET A 66 -5.07 5.88 -2.48
CA MET A 66 -5.51 5.81 -3.88
C MET A 66 -6.86 6.51 -4.07
N TYR A 67 -7.77 6.36 -3.10
CA TYR A 67 -9.07 7.01 -3.15
C TYR A 67 -8.95 8.52 -3.09
N SER A 68 -8.04 9.07 -2.28
CA SER A 68 -7.86 10.54 -2.13
C SER A 68 -7.38 11.20 -3.44
N GLN A 69 -6.61 10.47 -4.23
CA GLN A 69 -6.02 10.96 -5.48
C GLN A 69 -6.85 10.59 -6.72
N HIS A 70 -7.93 9.82 -6.54
CA HIS A 70 -8.70 9.24 -7.64
C HIS A 70 -9.11 10.27 -8.70
N PRO A 71 -9.75 11.42 -8.40
CA PRO A 71 -10.14 12.37 -9.44
C PRO A 71 -8.96 13.01 -10.18
N GLY A 72 -7.82 13.15 -9.51
CA GLY A 72 -6.59 13.68 -10.12
C GLY A 72 -5.97 12.71 -11.12
N PHE A 73 -6.18 11.41 -10.94
CA PHE A 73 -5.59 10.36 -11.76
C PHE A 73 -6.56 9.68 -12.72
N THR A 74 -7.87 9.85 -12.56
CA THR A 74 -8.87 9.18 -13.40
C THR A 74 -9.81 10.14 -14.13
N ASN A 75 -9.72 11.45 -13.88
CA ASN A 75 -10.67 12.45 -14.36
C ASN A 75 -12.15 12.13 -13.99
N PHE A 76 -12.36 11.22 -13.04
CA PHE A 76 -13.65 10.76 -12.58
C PHE A 76 -13.85 11.19 -11.12
N MET A 77 -14.95 11.87 -10.85
CA MET A 77 -15.32 12.28 -9.49
C MET A 77 -16.35 11.29 -8.93
N PRO A 78 -16.01 10.55 -7.86
CA PRO A 78 -16.98 9.71 -7.16
C PRO A 78 -18.16 10.53 -6.63
N SER A 79 -19.36 9.95 -6.66
CA SER A 79 -20.51 10.54 -5.96
C SER A 79 -20.37 10.34 -4.45
N LYS A 80 -21.02 11.20 -3.64
CA LYS A 80 -21.04 11.05 -2.17
C LYS A 80 -21.52 9.66 -1.75
N GLN A 81 -22.56 9.16 -2.41
CA GLN A 81 -23.13 7.84 -2.13
C GLN A 81 -22.13 6.72 -2.46
N ALA A 82 -21.37 6.83 -3.55
CA ALA A 82 -20.33 5.86 -3.87
C ALA A 82 -19.19 5.87 -2.85
N SER A 83 -18.80 7.04 -2.34
CA SER A 83 -17.81 7.17 -1.26
C SER A 83 -18.30 6.55 0.04
N ILE A 84 -19.55 6.79 0.44
CA ILE A 84 -20.16 6.14 1.63
C ILE A 84 -20.19 4.63 1.44
N LEU A 85 -20.65 4.15 0.29
CA LEU A 85 -20.75 2.72 0.00
C LEU A 85 -19.39 2.03 0.11
N ILE A 86 -18.36 2.54 -0.56
CA ILE A 86 -17.01 1.96 -0.49
C ILE A 86 -16.47 1.99 0.94
N ALA A 87 -16.65 3.10 1.66
CA ALA A 87 -16.20 3.21 3.05
C ALA A 87 -16.88 2.18 3.95
N SER A 88 -18.21 2.10 3.91
CA SER A 88 -18.97 1.15 4.71
C SER A 88 -18.61 -0.29 4.39
N LEU A 89 -18.45 -0.63 3.09
CA LEU A 89 -18.04 -1.96 2.67
C LEU A 89 -16.65 -2.32 3.19
N LEU A 90 -15.67 -1.41 3.09
CA LEU A 90 -14.32 -1.63 3.59
C LEU A 90 -14.27 -1.74 5.11
N MET A 91 -15.04 -0.94 5.85
CA MET A 91 -15.09 -1.03 7.32
C MET A 91 -15.72 -2.35 7.77
N LEU A 92 -16.84 -2.73 7.17
CA LEU A 92 -17.50 -4.01 7.46
C LEU A 92 -16.61 -5.19 7.07
N TRP A 93 -15.96 -5.11 5.90
CA TRP A 93 -14.98 -6.10 5.44
C TRP A 93 -13.84 -6.28 6.43
N GLY A 94 -13.22 -5.19 6.89
CA GLY A 94 -12.11 -5.25 7.84
C GLY A 94 -12.53 -5.89 9.16
N ALA A 95 -13.70 -5.53 9.68
CA ALA A 95 -14.27 -6.13 10.89
C ALA A 95 -14.49 -7.65 10.73
N LEU A 96 -15.06 -8.08 9.60
CA LEU A 96 -15.33 -9.49 9.33
C LEU A 96 -14.06 -10.30 9.06
N LEU A 97 -13.05 -9.68 8.43
CA LEU A 97 -11.73 -10.28 8.25
C LEU A 97 -11.05 -10.52 9.61
N MET A 98 -11.06 -9.54 10.50
CA MET A 98 -10.52 -9.67 11.86
C MET A 98 -11.29 -10.71 12.69
N ALA A 99 -12.60 -10.81 12.52
CA ALA A 99 -13.44 -11.82 13.15
C ALA A 99 -13.32 -13.21 12.50
N SER A 100 -12.47 -13.39 11.48
CA SER A 100 -12.32 -14.64 10.72
C SER A 100 -13.65 -15.17 10.14
N ASN A 101 -14.58 -14.26 9.84
CA ASN A 101 -15.88 -14.61 9.28
C ASN A 101 -15.78 -14.74 7.75
N TRP A 102 -16.20 -15.89 7.20
CA TRP A 102 -16.09 -16.19 5.76
C TRP A 102 -16.67 -15.12 4.82
N THR A 103 -17.62 -14.30 5.30
CA THR A 103 -18.24 -13.19 4.56
C THR A 103 -17.25 -12.07 4.18
N TRP A 104 -16.04 -12.05 4.74
CA TRP A 104 -14.96 -11.18 4.23
C TRP A 104 -14.71 -11.44 2.73
N ARG A 105 -14.86 -12.68 2.24
CA ARG A 105 -14.60 -13.06 0.83
C ARG A 105 -15.56 -12.37 -0.15
N PRO A 106 -16.89 -12.56 -0.08
CA PRO A 106 -17.82 -11.88 -0.98
C PRO A 106 -17.76 -10.35 -0.82
N LEU A 107 -17.45 -9.83 0.37
CA LEU A 107 -17.24 -8.40 0.55
C LEU A 107 -15.98 -7.89 -0.16
N THR A 108 -14.87 -8.63 -0.14
CA THR A 108 -13.67 -8.31 -0.93
C THR A 108 -14.03 -8.18 -2.40
N VAL A 109 -14.71 -9.20 -2.95
CA VAL A 109 -15.13 -9.19 -4.35
C VAL A 109 -15.97 -7.95 -4.65
N LEU A 110 -16.92 -7.62 -3.77
CA LEU A 110 -17.82 -6.49 -3.95
C LEU A 110 -17.09 -5.14 -3.94
N TRP A 111 -16.33 -4.82 -2.87
CA TRP A 111 -15.67 -3.51 -2.78
C TRP A 111 -14.57 -3.35 -3.83
N ALA A 112 -13.79 -4.40 -4.10
CA ALA A 112 -12.71 -4.36 -5.08
C ALA A 112 -13.26 -4.18 -6.50
N SER A 113 -14.35 -4.87 -6.85
CA SER A 113 -15.01 -4.73 -8.15
C SER A 113 -15.62 -3.35 -8.34
N ILE A 114 -16.31 -2.80 -7.33
CA ILE A 114 -16.86 -1.43 -7.40
C ILE A 114 -15.75 -0.43 -7.67
N TYR A 115 -14.62 -0.54 -6.94
CA TYR A 115 -13.52 0.39 -7.12
C TYR A 115 -12.77 0.20 -8.44
N ALA A 116 -12.63 -1.05 -8.91
CA ALA A 116 -12.07 -1.37 -10.22
C ALA A 116 -12.90 -0.75 -11.35
N ILE A 117 -14.23 -0.84 -11.27
CA ILE A 117 -15.15 -0.21 -12.24
C ILE A 117 -14.97 1.31 -12.25
N MET A 118 -14.81 1.94 -11.08
CA MET A 118 -14.57 3.39 -11.00
C MET A 118 -13.26 3.78 -11.71
N PHE A 119 -12.19 2.99 -11.57
CA PHE A 119 -10.96 3.19 -12.32
C PHE A 119 -11.13 2.95 -13.83
N ALA A 120 -11.84 1.90 -14.21
CA ALA A 120 -12.03 1.51 -15.61
C ALA A 120 -12.81 2.55 -16.41
N LYS A 121 -13.69 3.32 -15.78
CA LYS A 121 -14.53 4.30 -16.48
C LYS A 121 -13.76 5.36 -17.25
N GLN A 122 -12.77 6.00 -16.62
CA GLN A 122 -11.98 7.09 -17.23
C GLN A 122 -10.50 7.11 -16.82
N GLY A 123 -10.08 6.19 -15.95
CA GLY A 123 -8.74 6.15 -15.39
C GLY A 123 -7.76 5.22 -16.09
N LEU A 124 -8.17 4.46 -17.10
CA LEU A 124 -7.27 3.55 -17.81
C LEU A 124 -6.85 4.10 -19.17
N GLY A 125 -5.61 3.85 -19.55
CA GLY A 125 -5.10 4.22 -20.87
C GLY A 125 -3.58 4.16 -20.95
N GLY A 126 -3.03 4.36 -22.14
CA GLY A 126 -1.58 4.41 -22.38
C GLY A 126 -0.93 5.77 -22.11
N LYS A 127 -1.73 6.82 -21.83
CA LYS A 127 -1.20 8.16 -21.51
C LYS A 127 -0.45 8.12 -20.17
N PRO A 128 0.66 8.86 -20.01
CA PRO A 128 1.45 8.86 -18.78
C PRO A 128 0.63 9.08 -17.49
N LEU A 129 -0.37 9.97 -17.55
CA LEU A 129 -1.23 10.25 -16.40
C LEU A 129 -2.04 9.03 -15.92
N TYR A 130 -2.49 8.20 -16.87
CA TYR A 130 -3.45 7.11 -16.64
C TYR A 130 -2.79 5.75 -16.51
N PHE A 131 -1.64 5.54 -17.18
CA PHE A 131 -1.00 4.24 -17.21
C PHE A 131 -0.69 3.65 -15.81
N PRO A 132 -0.20 4.41 -14.81
CA PRO A 132 0.03 3.86 -13.48
C PRO A 132 -1.23 3.32 -12.77
N ASN A 133 -2.45 3.69 -13.22
CA ASN A 133 -3.69 3.13 -12.67
C ASN A 133 -3.89 1.66 -13.02
N TRP A 134 -3.22 1.14 -14.06
CA TRP A 134 -3.25 -0.29 -14.37
C TRP A 134 -2.66 -1.13 -13.24
N PHE A 135 -1.71 -0.60 -12.46
CA PHE A 135 -1.19 -1.28 -11.27
C PHE A 135 -2.26 -1.39 -10.19
N THR A 136 -2.97 -0.32 -9.89
CA THR A 136 -4.08 -0.34 -8.93
C THR A 136 -5.15 -1.33 -9.36
N LEU A 137 -5.50 -1.35 -10.66
CA LEU A 137 -6.45 -2.32 -11.19
C LEU A 137 -5.95 -3.76 -11.03
N ALA A 138 -4.69 -4.05 -11.39
CA ALA A 138 -4.09 -5.37 -11.23
C ALA A 138 -4.11 -5.82 -9.76
N GLY A 139 -3.84 -4.90 -8.83
CA GLY A 139 -3.98 -5.13 -7.39
C GLY A 139 -5.41 -5.47 -6.97
N LEU A 140 -6.40 -4.70 -7.42
CA LEU A 140 -7.81 -4.98 -7.11
C LEU A 140 -8.27 -6.33 -7.65
N LEU A 141 -7.83 -6.68 -8.87
CA LEU A 141 -8.12 -7.99 -9.46
C LEU A 141 -7.41 -9.12 -8.71
N SER A 142 -6.21 -8.88 -8.17
CA SER A 142 -5.52 -9.85 -7.31
C SER A 142 -6.29 -10.14 -6.03
N ASP A 143 -6.86 -9.11 -5.40
CA ASP A 143 -7.66 -9.26 -4.18
C ASP A 143 -8.97 -10.02 -4.45
N VAL A 144 -9.60 -9.77 -5.61
CA VAL A 144 -10.75 -10.56 -6.08
C VAL A 144 -10.36 -12.03 -6.23
N GLY A 145 -9.25 -12.32 -6.92
CA GLY A 145 -8.74 -13.68 -7.08
C GLY A 145 -8.46 -14.37 -5.74
N ALA A 146 -7.73 -13.69 -4.85
CA ALA A 146 -7.40 -14.18 -3.51
C ALA A 146 -8.66 -14.47 -2.68
N ALA A 147 -9.68 -13.62 -2.76
CA ALA A 147 -10.95 -13.81 -2.07
C ALA A 147 -11.76 -15.01 -2.63
N VAL A 148 -11.80 -15.16 -3.96
CA VAL A 148 -12.43 -16.31 -4.62
C VAL A 148 -11.75 -17.60 -4.19
N LEU A 149 -10.42 -17.60 -4.11
CA LEU A 149 -9.62 -18.75 -3.70
C LEU A 149 -9.58 -18.96 -2.18
N GLY A 150 -10.10 -18.01 -1.40
CA GLY A 150 -10.17 -18.09 0.06
C GLY A 150 -8.84 -17.86 0.78
N PHE A 151 -7.86 -17.27 0.11
CA PHE A 151 -6.52 -17.04 0.66
C PHE A 151 -6.34 -15.60 1.15
N GLN A 152 -6.54 -15.36 2.44
CA GLN A 152 -6.49 -14.01 3.02
C GLN A 152 -5.16 -13.27 2.82
N TRP A 153 -4.02 -13.98 2.81
CA TRP A 153 -2.71 -13.34 2.68
C TRP A 153 -2.42 -12.85 1.26
N GLY A 154 -3.16 -13.36 0.26
CA GLY A 154 -3.10 -12.86 -1.12
C GLY A 154 -3.59 -11.41 -1.26
N LEU A 155 -4.33 -10.89 -0.26
CA LEU A 155 -4.83 -9.51 -0.21
C LEU A 155 -3.69 -8.47 -0.07
N ILE A 156 -2.44 -8.91 0.14
CA ILE A 156 -1.26 -8.04 0.08
C ILE A 156 -0.97 -7.57 -1.37
N GLY A 157 -1.56 -8.22 -2.38
CA GLY A 157 -1.42 -7.85 -3.78
C GLY A 157 -1.89 -6.43 -4.07
N PHE A 158 -3.07 -6.02 -3.60
CA PHE A 158 -3.53 -4.64 -3.80
C PHE A 158 -2.60 -3.56 -3.21
N PRO A 159 -2.17 -3.63 -1.93
CA PRO A 159 -1.20 -2.69 -1.37
C PRO A 159 0.10 -2.59 -2.17
N ILE A 160 0.68 -3.74 -2.56
CA ILE A 160 1.93 -3.80 -3.31
C ILE A 160 1.76 -3.14 -4.69
N ALA A 161 0.73 -3.51 -5.44
CA ALA A 161 0.49 -2.95 -6.77
C ALA A 161 0.24 -1.44 -6.70
N SER A 162 -0.52 -0.99 -5.70
CA SER A 162 -0.78 0.44 -5.47
C SER A 162 0.52 1.20 -5.16
N ALA A 163 1.41 0.64 -4.34
CA ALA A 163 2.72 1.23 -4.08
C ALA A 163 3.56 1.35 -5.37
N MET A 164 3.60 0.31 -6.19
CA MET A 164 4.33 0.32 -7.47
C MET A 164 3.78 1.40 -8.41
N GLY A 165 2.46 1.52 -8.52
CA GLY A 165 1.80 2.57 -9.30
C GLY A 165 2.17 3.97 -8.82
N LEU A 166 2.22 4.19 -7.50
CA LEU A 166 2.67 5.46 -6.91
C LEU A 166 4.13 5.75 -7.20
N VAL A 167 5.03 4.77 -7.04
CA VAL A 167 6.47 4.96 -7.35
C VAL A 167 6.65 5.39 -8.80
N ARG A 168 5.94 4.80 -9.76
CA ARG A 168 6.04 5.18 -11.17
C ARG A 168 5.64 6.63 -11.44
N ARG A 169 4.64 7.14 -10.72
CA ARG A 169 4.19 8.54 -10.83
C ARG A 169 5.30 9.50 -10.40
N VAL A 170 5.92 9.23 -9.25
CA VAL A 170 6.93 10.13 -8.68
C VAL A 170 8.32 9.96 -9.31
N SER A 171 8.63 8.78 -9.88
CA SER A 171 9.91 8.52 -10.53
C SER A 171 9.91 8.88 -12.03
N ASN A 172 8.90 9.59 -12.52
CA ASN A 172 8.70 9.91 -13.94
C ASN A 172 8.68 8.70 -14.90
N ARG A 173 8.47 7.47 -14.40
CA ARG A 173 8.36 6.23 -15.19
C ARG A 173 6.91 5.93 -15.54
N MET A 174 6.18 6.98 -15.94
CA MET A 174 4.74 6.95 -16.12
C MET A 174 4.29 6.35 -17.47
N LYS A 175 5.21 6.12 -18.41
CA LYS A 175 4.89 5.50 -19.71
C LYS A 175 4.91 3.97 -19.61
N PRO A 176 4.03 3.26 -20.36
CA PRO A 176 4.11 1.81 -20.49
C PRO A 176 5.41 1.39 -21.17
N THR A 177 5.92 0.23 -20.75
CA THR A 177 7.02 -0.50 -21.38
C THR A 177 6.50 -1.84 -21.94
N PRO A 178 7.21 -2.50 -22.87
CA PRO A 178 6.80 -3.82 -23.36
C PRO A 178 6.67 -4.87 -22.24
N LEU A 179 7.54 -4.76 -21.23
CA LEU A 179 7.52 -5.65 -20.06
C LEU A 179 6.23 -5.48 -19.23
N ASP A 180 5.69 -4.27 -19.17
CA ASP A 180 4.41 -4.02 -18.50
C ASP A 180 3.25 -4.72 -19.19
N ALA A 181 3.22 -4.70 -20.53
CA ALA A 181 2.17 -5.38 -21.29
C ALA A 181 2.17 -6.90 -21.05
N LEU A 182 3.34 -7.48 -20.78
CA LEU A 182 3.49 -8.90 -20.48
C LEU A 182 3.16 -9.23 -19.02
N LEU A 183 3.77 -8.50 -18.06
CA LEU A 183 3.75 -8.90 -16.65
C LEU A 183 2.55 -8.38 -15.87
N LEU A 184 1.97 -7.25 -16.27
CA LEU A 184 0.86 -6.65 -15.54
C LEU A 184 -0.43 -7.48 -15.61
N PRO A 185 -0.76 -8.16 -16.73
CA PRO A 185 -1.85 -9.14 -16.76
C PRO A 185 -1.60 -10.41 -15.93
N LEU A 186 -0.32 -10.80 -15.76
CA LEU A 186 0.06 -11.97 -14.96
C LEU A 186 0.02 -11.67 -13.45
N TYR A 187 0.26 -10.42 -13.06
CA TYR A 187 0.25 -9.98 -11.67
C TYR A 187 -0.96 -10.48 -10.87
N PRO A 188 -2.23 -10.25 -11.27
CA PRO A 188 -3.38 -10.68 -10.47
C PRO A 188 -3.47 -12.19 -10.31
N ILE A 189 -3.03 -12.95 -11.31
CA ILE A 189 -3.03 -14.42 -11.28
C ILE A 189 -2.02 -14.89 -10.23
N VAL A 190 -0.75 -14.49 -10.37
CA VAL A 190 0.33 -14.91 -9.48
C VAL A 190 0.09 -14.43 -8.04
N ALA A 191 -0.36 -13.18 -7.87
CA ALA A 191 -0.69 -12.63 -6.56
C ALA A 191 -1.83 -13.36 -5.85
N SER A 192 -2.81 -13.87 -6.61
CA SER A 192 -3.90 -14.66 -6.04
C SER A 192 -3.44 -16.03 -5.55
N LEU A 193 -2.34 -16.57 -6.09
CA LEU A 193 -1.80 -17.91 -5.82
C LEU A 193 -0.64 -17.93 -4.82
N LEU A 194 -0.41 -16.87 -4.06
CA LEU A 194 0.74 -16.72 -3.14
C LEU A 194 0.82 -17.76 -2.00
N TRP A 195 -0.14 -18.69 -1.88
CA TRP A 195 0.01 -19.86 -1.02
C TRP A 195 1.00 -20.89 -1.61
N LEU A 196 1.22 -20.86 -2.92
CA LEU A 196 2.21 -21.69 -3.60
C LEU A 196 3.58 -21.04 -3.53
N GLU A 197 4.61 -21.84 -3.29
CA GLU A 197 5.99 -21.35 -3.21
C GLU A 197 6.52 -20.84 -4.55
N ALA A 198 6.20 -21.53 -5.64
CA ALA A 198 6.56 -21.11 -6.99
C ALA A 198 5.99 -19.72 -7.32
N ASP A 199 4.73 -19.46 -6.98
CA ASP A 199 4.08 -18.16 -7.19
C ASP A 199 4.67 -17.07 -6.30
N ARG A 200 5.11 -17.37 -5.07
CA ARG A 200 5.85 -16.41 -4.24
C ARG A 200 7.15 -15.95 -4.89
N ALA A 201 7.89 -16.87 -5.51
CA ALA A 201 9.11 -16.55 -6.26
C ALA A 201 8.81 -15.76 -7.55
N ALA A 202 7.80 -16.22 -8.32
CA ALA A 202 7.35 -15.52 -9.53
C ALA A 202 6.86 -14.11 -9.23
N PHE A 203 6.17 -13.92 -8.11
CA PHE A 203 5.69 -12.61 -7.68
C PHE A 203 6.82 -11.63 -7.39
N ILE A 204 7.87 -12.07 -6.70
CA ILE A 204 9.08 -11.24 -6.49
C ILE A 204 9.70 -10.88 -7.84
N ALA A 205 9.86 -11.85 -8.75
CA ALA A 205 10.41 -11.60 -10.07
C ALA A 205 9.59 -10.56 -10.86
N ILE A 206 8.25 -10.67 -10.82
CA ILE A 206 7.33 -9.69 -11.42
C ILE A 206 7.54 -8.30 -10.81
N ILE A 207 7.65 -8.19 -9.48
CA ILE A 207 7.87 -6.91 -8.80
C ILE A 207 9.21 -6.30 -9.25
N ILE A 208 10.30 -7.05 -9.23
CA ILE A 208 11.63 -6.57 -9.67
C ILE A 208 11.57 -6.07 -11.11
N ALA A 209 10.96 -6.86 -12.00
CA ALA A 209 10.85 -6.55 -13.41
C ALA A 209 10.03 -5.27 -13.66
N LEU A 210 8.87 -5.14 -13.03
CA LEU A 210 7.99 -3.99 -13.17
C LEU A 210 8.50 -2.71 -12.48
N MET A 211 9.27 -2.86 -11.39
CA MET A 211 9.89 -1.74 -10.67
C MET A 211 11.18 -1.27 -11.31
N GLY A 212 11.91 -2.15 -12.00
CA GLY A 212 13.24 -1.89 -12.54
C GLY A 212 14.27 -1.49 -11.46
N LEU A 213 15.48 -1.19 -11.89
CA LEU A 213 16.53 -0.66 -11.01
C LEU A 213 16.19 0.77 -10.57
N PRO A 214 16.50 1.15 -9.32
CA PRO A 214 16.29 2.52 -8.85
C PRO A 214 17.25 3.47 -9.58
N ILE A 215 16.70 4.47 -10.27
CA ILE A 215 17.49 5.61 -10.78
C ILE A 215 17.43 6.69 -9.71
N VAL A 216 18.56 6.92 -9.01
CA VAL A 216 18.65 7.86 -7.91
C VAL A 216 19.33 9.14 -8.37
N ASN A 217 18.53 10.20 -8.55
CA ASN A 217 19.04 11.56 -8.60
C ASN A 217 18.77 12.19 -7.23
N ALA A 218 19.75 12.14 -6.33
CA ALA A 218 19.58 12.59 -4.95
C ALA A 218 19.76 14.12 -4.84
N ASN A 219 18.70 14.80 -4.39
CA ASN A 219 18.75 16.15 -3.81
C ASN A 219 18.13 16.09 -2.41
N GLU A 220 18.54 16.97 -1.49
CA GLU A 220 18.19 16.93 -0.06
C GLU A 220 16.66 16.89 0.25
N GLY A 221 16.27 16.22 1.35
CA GLY A 221 14.88 16.18 1.87
C GLY A 221 14.03 14.99 1.39
N LEU A 222 12.74 15.21 1.10
CA LEU A 222 11.82 14.18 0.55
C LEU A 222 12.37 13.55 -0.75
N ALA A 223 13.17 14.32 -1.49
CA ALA A 223 13.90 13.86 -2.67
C ALA A 223 14.99 12.82 -2.35
N VAL A 224 15.47 12.69 -1.10
CA VAL A 224 16.34 11.58 -0.63
C VAL A 224 15.53 10.43 -0.05
N ALA A 225 14.43 10.74 0.65
CA ALA A 225 13.60 9.75 1.33
C ALA A 225 13.08 8.66 0.39
N LEU A 226 12.50 9.07 -0.73
CA LEU A 226 11.92 8.18 -1.73
C LEU A 226 12.96 7.26 -2.38
N PRO A 227 14.08 7.77 -2.94
CA PRO A 227 15.15 6.92 -3.41
C PRO A 227 15.64 5.93 -2.36
N MET A 228 15.80 6.35 -1.10
CA MET A 228 16.25 5.46 -0.04
C MET A 228 15.22 4.41 0.35
N GLY A 229 13.94 4.77 0.44
CA GLY A 229 12.86 3.81 0.67
C GLY A 229 12.78 2.77 -0.45
N LEU A 230 12.98 3.19 -1.70
CA LEU A 230 13.03 2.29 -2.85
C LEU A 230 14.29 1.39 -2.83
N ILE A 231 15.47 1.95 -2.52
CA ILE A 231 16.71 1.18 -2.34
C ILE A 231 16.48 0.11 -1.29
N VAL A 232 16.05 0.49 -0.08
CA VAL A 232 15.79 -0.47 1.01
C VAL A 232 14.78 -1.53 0.57
N GLY A 233 13.68 -1.13 -0.06
CA GLY A 233 12.67 -2.07 -0.54
C GLY A 233 13.24 -3.10 -1.52
N LEU A 234 14.05 -2.68 -2.48
CA LEU A 234 14.59 -3.53 -3.54
C LEU A 234 15.84 -4.31 -3.12
N THR A 235 16.68 -3.78 -2.23
CA THR A 235 17.98 -4.39 -1.86
C THR A 235 17.97 -5.05 -0.49
N VAL A 236 16.98 -4.76 0.36
CA VAL A 236 16.80 -5.41 1.66
C VAL A 236 15.49 -6.18 1.67
N GLY A 237 14.37 -5.54 1.33
CA GLY A 237 13.03 -6.12 1.40
C GLY A 237 12.82 -7.34 0.52
N LEU A 238 12.99 -7.19 -0.80
CA LEU A 238 12.84 -8.32 -1.73
C LEU A 238 13.86 -9.43 -1.49
N PRO A 239 15.16 -9.16 -1.28
CA PRO A 239 16.13 -10.20 -0.92
C PRO A 239 15.80 -10.92 0.39
N SER A 240 15.27 -10.20 1.38
CA SER A 240 14.74 -10.79 2.61
C SER A 240 13.60 -11.77 2.31
N ALA A 241 12.66 -11.43 1.43
CA ALA A 241 11.60 -12.35 1.01
C ALA A 241 12.14 -13.54 0.20
N ILE A 242 13.14 -13.34 -0.67
CA ILE A 242 13.83 -14.43 -1.38
C ILE A 242 14.49 -15.39 -0.38
N ALA A 243 15.20 -14.85 0.62
CA ALA A 243 15.87 -15.66 1.64
C ALA A 243 14.86 -16.55 2.39
N THR A 244 13.67 -16.05 2.71
CA THR A 244 12.63 -16.87 3.37
C THR A 244 12.19 -18.08 2.52
N ILE A 245 12.17 -17.95 1.19
CA ILE A 245 11.86 -19.06 0.29
C ILE A 245 13.03 -20.05 0.25
N LEU A 246 14.25 -19.56 -0.01
CA LEU A 246 15.45 -20.40 -0.12
C LEU A 246 15.77 -21.19 1.16
N MET A 247 15.44 -20.62 2.32
CA MET A 247 15.67 -21.22 3.62
C MET A 247 14.50 -22.11 4.08
N GLY A 248 13.43 -22.25 3.28
CA GLY A 248 12.26 -23.05 3.62
C GLY A 248 11.51 -22.54 4.85
N LEU A 249 11.53 -21.22 5.12
CA LEU A 249 10.86 -20.65 6.28
C LEU A 249 9.33 -20.67 6.10
N PRO A 250 8.56 -20.73 7.21
CA PRO A 250 7.11 -20.65 7.15
C PRO A 250 6.64 -19.41 6.36
N SER A 251 5.59 -19.56 5.56
CA SER A 251 5.11 -18.53 4.63
C SER A 251 4.81 -17.17 5.28
N ILE A 252 4.50 -17.16 6.58
CA ILE A 252 4.29 -15.92 7.34
C ILE A 252 5.53 -15.00 7.31
N TYR A 253 6.75 -15.55 7.30
CA TYR A 253 7.98 -14.76 7.24
C TYR A 253 8.14 -14.08 5.88
N TYR A 254 7.71 -14.72 4.80
CA TYR A 254 7.64 -14.10 3.47
C TYR A 254 6.70 -12.88 3.48
N PHE A 255 5.49 -13.02 4.06
CA PHE A 255 4.55 -11.89 4.12
C PHE A 255 5.05 -10.75 5.01
N HIS A 256 5.75 -11.05 6.10
CA HIS A 256 6.43 -10.03 6.91
C HIS A 256 7.57 -9.35 6.15
N ALA A 257 8.37 -10.11 5.40
CA ALA A 257 9.44 -9.55 4.57
C ALA A 257 8.88 -8.62 3.48
N MET A 258 7.77 -9.00 2.84
CA MET A 258 7.08 -8.16 1.87
C MET A 258 6.46 -6.90 2.52
N ALA A 259 5.78 -7.05 3.65
CA ALA A 259 5.11 -5.94 4.32
C ALA A 259 6.09 -4.96 4.99
N ILE A 260 7.06 -5.46 5.75
CA ILE A 260 8.02 -4.66 6.52
C ILE A 260 9.24 -4.29 5.68
N GLY A 261 9.76 -5.23 4.89
CA GLY A 261 11.00 -5.01 4.14
C GLY A 261 10.80 -4.28 2.82
N PHE A 262 9.72 -4.57 2.10
CA PHE A 262 9.45 -3.95 0.80
C PHE A 262 8.44 -2.79 0.89
N LEU A 263 7.26 -3.05 1.44
CA LEU A 263 6.16 -2.09 1.41
C LEU A 263 6.39 -0.94 2.39
N ALA A 264 6.77 -1.21 3.65
CA ALA A 264 6.88 -0.18 4.68
C ALA A 264 7.94 0.90 4.40
N PRO A 265 9.15 0.63 3.87
CA PRO A 265 10.11 1.68 3.54
C PRO A 265 9.62 2.56 2.39
N ILE A 266 8.97 1.98 1.38
CA ILE A 266 8.36 2.72 0.27
C ILE A 266 7.19 3.57 0.79
N MET A 267 6.33 2.99 1.63
CA MET A 267 5.20 3.67 2.27
C MET A 267 5.67 4.82 3.15
N LEU A 268 6.74 4.62 3.93
CA LEU A 268 7.28 5.68 4.79
C LEU A 268 7.82 6.85 3.95
N SER A 269 8.44 6.55 2.83
CA SER A 269 9.01 7.59 1.98
C SER A 269 7.99 8.30 1.08
N LEU A 270 6.96 7.60 0.60
CA LEU A 270 5.93 8.15 -0.29
C LEU A 270 4.74 8.74 0.45
N CYS A 271 4.30 8.06 1.51
CA CYS A 271 2.96 8.19 2.03
C CYS A 271 2.92 8.69 3.49
N VAL A 272 4.06 8.90 4.18
CA VAL A 272 4.03 9.55 5.52
C VAL A 272 3.46 10.97 5.51
N PRO A 273 3.58 11.82 4.47
CA PRO A 273 2.83 13.09 4.45
C PRO A 273 1.32 12.86 4.59
N MET A 274 0.84 11.66 4.26
CA MET A 274 -0.56 11.25 4.28
C MET A 274 -0.94 10.40 5.51
N LEU A 275 0.03 9.88 6.30
CA LEU A 275 -0.22 9.08 7.51
C LEU A 275 -0.76 9.89 8.69
N ALA A 276 -0.54 11.20 8.71
CA ALA A 276 -1.12 12.11 9.69
C ALA A 276 -2.18 12.98 9.01
N PRO A 277 -3.47 12.64 9.11
CA PRO A 277 -4.54 13.42 8.51
C PRO A 277 -4.54 14.86 9.03
N GLY A 278 -4.49 15.82 8.11
CA GLY A 278 -4.25 17.25 8.39
C GLY A 278 -2.82 17.72 8.06
N ILE A 279 -1.88 16.79 7.90
CA ILE A 279 -0.47 17.00 7.49
C ILE A 279 -0.28 16.73 5.99
N LEU A 280 -1.34 16.31 5.28
CA LEU A 280 -1.40 16.08 3.82
C LEU A 280 -0.84 17.23 2.95
N TRP A 281 -0.66 18.40 3.57
CA TRP A 281 -0.10 19.61 2.99
C TRP A 281 1.06 20.14 3.81
N ILE A 282 1.87 19.30 4.45
CA ILE A 282 3.05 19.72 5.22
C ILE A 282 4.27 19.03 4.63
N TRP A 283 5.22 19.85 4.20
CA TRP A 283 6.53 19.39 3.78
C TRP A 283 7.39 19.14 5.03
N PRO A 284 7.84 17.89 5.28
CA PRO A 284 8.67 17.56 6.43
C PRO A 284 10.02 18.29 6.35
N LYS A 285 10.55 18.69 7.51
CA LYS A 285 11.85 19.34 7.59
C LYS A 285 12.92 18.33 7.99
N GLY A 286 13.92 18.14 7.14
CA GLY A 286 15.08 17.29 7.42
C GLY A 286 14.79 15.78 7.42
N TYR A 287 13.73 15.33 6.73
CA TYR A 287 13.42 13.90 6.62
C TYR A 287 14.63 13.14 6.07
N SER A 288 15.11 12.14 6.81
CA SER A 288 16.42 11.54 6.60
C SER A 288 16.34 10.07 6.15
N SER A 289 17.41 9.63 5.48
CA SER A 289 17.58 8.27 4.94
C SER A 289 17.63 7.18 6.01
N TRP A 290 17.92 7.53 7.27
CA TRP A 290 17.96 6.56 8.36
C TRP A 290 16.58 5.94 8.65
N ILE A 291 15.48 6.66 8.39
CA ILE A 291 14.12 6.19 8.67
C ILE A 291 13.79 4.94 7.83
N PRO A 292 13.85 4.98 6.48
CA PRO A 292 13.64 3.76 5.69
C PRO A 292 14.70 2.70 5.98
N ALA A 293 15.95 3.07 6.30
CA ALA A 293 17.00 2.11 6.65
C ALA A 293 16.69 1.32 7.94
N ALA A 294 16.19 2.00 8.99
CA ALA A 294 15.78 1.38 10.25
C ALA A 294 14.64 0.37 10.03
N VAL A 295 13.71 0.68 9.12
CA VAL A 295 12.63 -0.25 8.75
C VAL A 295 13.16 -1.46 7.97
N GLY A 296 14.13 -1.26 7.08
CA GLY A 296 14.84 -2.37 6.44
C GLY A 296 15.54 -3.28 7.44
N ALA A 297 16.25 -2.71 8.42
CA ALA A 297 16.88 -3.46 9.49
C ALA A 297 15.85 -4.20 10.36
N ALA A 298 14.68 -3.60 10.63
CA ALA A 298 13.60 -4.28 11.32
C ALA A 298 13.07 -5.50 10.55
N ALA A 299 13.00 -5.43 9.22
CA ALA A 299 12.60 -6.59 8.39
C ALA A 299 13.60 -7.74 8.50
N VAL A 300 14.90 -7.43 8.49
CA VAL A 300 15.96 -8.43 8.69
C VAL A 300 15.84 -9.06 10.07
N LEU A 301 15.74 -8.25 11.14
CA LEU A 301 15.55 -8.75 12.49
C LEU A 301 14.29 -9.60 12.63
N ARG A 302 13.20 -9.23 11.94
CA ARG A 302 11.96 -10.01 11.93
C ARG A 302 12.11 -11.40 11.31
N ILE A 303 13.00 -11.56 10.33
CA ILE A 303 13.34 -12.88 9.77
C ILE A 303 14.26 -13.63 10.74
N LEU A 304 15.26 -12.94 11.26
CA LEU A 304 16.21 -13.51 12.22
C LEU A 304 15.52 -13.97 13.51
N SER A 305 14.36 -13.43 13.87
CA SER A 305 13.57 -13.89 15.01
C SER A 305 13.15 -15.37 14.91
N TYR A 306 13.18 -15.98 13.72
CA TYR A 306 13.02 -17.42 13.59
C TYR A 306 14.14 -18.20 14.32
N TYR A 307 15.37 -17.69 14.27
CA TYR A 307 16.56 -18.34 14.86
C TYR A 307 16.90 -17.79 16.24
N TYR A 308 16.73 -16.49 16.45
CA TYR A 308 17.15 -15.77 17.65
C TYR A 308 15.99 -15.42 18.59
N GLY A 309 14.78 -15.93 18.31
CA GLY A 309 13.64 -15.82 19.21
C GLY A 309 13.17 -14.39 19.47
N GLU A 310 12.74 -14.13 20.71
CA GLU A 310 12.07 -12.91 21.12
C GLU A 310 12.96 -11.66 21.06
N ASP A 311 14.26 -11.78 21.32
CA ASP A 311 15.19 -10.64 21.33
C ASP A 311 15.24 -9.94 19.97
N ALA A 312 15.33 -10.72 18.89
CA ALA A 312 15.30 -10.19 17.52
C ALA A 312 13.93 -9.61 17.16
N LEU A 313 12.83 -10.18 17.70
CA LEU A 313 11.49 -9.63 17.51
C LEU A 313 11.31 -8.28 18.22
N ILE A 314 11.78 -8.17 19.47
CA ILE A 314 11.78 -6.92 20.24
C ILE A 314 12.63 -5.87 19.54
N GLY A 315 13.82 -6.25 19.06
CA GLY A 315 14.68 -5.37 18.27
C GLY A 315 14.00 -4.87 16.99
N ALA A 316 13.30 -5.75 16.26
CA ALA A 316 12.52 -5.36 15.09
C ALA A 316 11.42 -4.35 15.43
N LEU A 317 10.66 -4.59 16.50
CA LEU A 317 9.60 -3.68 16.97
C LEU A 317 10.17 -2.33 17.39
N LEU A 318 11.25 -2.30 18.16
CA LEU A 318 11.91 -1.07 18.59
C LEU A 318 12.36 -0.22 17.40
N LEU A 319 13.00 -0.83 16.40
CA LEU A 319 13.42 -0.13 15.19
C LEU A 319 12.22 0.45 14.42
N LEU A 320 11.10 -0.27 14.33
CA LEU A 320 9.88 0.25 13.72
C LEU A 320 9.33 1.45 14.49
N TYR A 321 9.25 1.38 15.82
CA TYR A 321 8.80 2.50 16.64
C TYR A 321 9.71 3.71 16.52
N ILE A 322 11.03 3.51 16.55
CA ILE A 322 12.00 4.60 16.37
C ILE A 322 11.82 5.26 14.99
N ALA A 323 11.65 4.47 13.93
CA ALA A 323 11.41 4.99 12.59
C ALA A 323 10.11 5.81 12.51
N VAL A 324 9.01 5.33 13.11
CA VAL A 324 7.72 6.03 13.15
C VAL A 324 7.82 7.34 13.95
N ILE A 325 8.43 7.30 15.14
CA ILE A 325 8.61 8.48 15.99
C ILE A 325 9.49 9.51 15.29
N GLY A 326 10.61 9.07 14.71
CA GLY A 326 11.51 9.94 13.95
C GLY A 326 10.80 10.58 12.76
N ALA A 327 10.06 9.79 11.98
CA ALA A 327 9.23 10.31 10.91
C ALA A 327 8.26 11.39 11.43
N ALA A 328 7.48 11.10 12.47
CA ALA A 328 6.52 12.05 13.04
C ALA A 328 7.17 13.37 13.49
N GLN A 329 8.34 13.31 14.14
CA GLN A 329 9.08 14.50 14.57
C GLN A 329 9.49 15.41 13.40
N HIS A 330 9.91 14.84 12.26
CA HIS A 330 10.25 15.62 11.07
C HIS A 330 9.05 16.34 10.44
N TYR A 331 7.83 15.80 10.60
CA TYR A 331 6.59 16.43 10.12
C TYR A 331 6.05 17.51 11.05
N ILE A 332 6.11 17.30 12.38
CA ILE A 332 5.71 18.32 13.36
C ILE A 332 6.54 19.61 13.16
N ARG A 333 7.80 19.46 12.77
CA ARG A 333 8.73 20.57 12.47
C ARG A 333 8.64 21.08 11.01
N GLY A 334 7.74 20.51 10.22
CA GLY A 334 7.57 20.81 8.79
C GLY A 334 6.84 22.12 8.53
N ARG A 335 6.71 22.49 7.25
CA ARG A 335 6.00 23.71 6.80
C ARG A 335 4.80 23.35 5.95
N ARG A 336 3.71 24.12 6.03
CA ARG A 336 2.58 23.93 5.12
C ARG A 336 3.00 24.18 3.67
N VAL A 337 2.73 23.22 2.80
CA VAL A 337 2.75 23.34 1.35
C VAL A 337 1.70 24.36 0.95
N LYS A 338 2.12 25.50 0.41
CA LYS A 338 1.23 26.45 -0.25
C LYS A 338 0.87 25.84 -1.61
N VAL A 339 -0.37 25.40 -1.75
CA VAL A 339 -0.91 25.05 -3.07
C VAL A 339 -1.34 26.38 -3.70
N LEU A 340 -0.59 26.83 -4.70
CA LEU A 340 -0.91 28.02 -5.50
C LEU A 340 -2.10 27.74 -6.42
#